data_AF-A0A2T9Z8F6-F1
#
_entry.id   AF-A0A2T9Z8F6-F1
#
_cell.length_a   1.000
_cell.length_b   1.000
_cell.length_c   1.000
_cell.angle_alpha   90.00
_cell.angle_beta   90.00
_cell.angle_gamma   90.00
#
_symmetry.space_group_name_H-M   'P 1'
#
loop_
_entity.id
_entity.type
_entity.pdbx_description
1 polymer ?
#
loop_
_entity_poly.entity_id
_entity_poly.type
_entity_poly.pdbx_seq_one_letter_code
_entity_poly.pdbx_strand_id
1 'polypeptide(L)'
;MENSKKRPLGLKKASQKKLKQDVQADPHVEHPIVNDHVDEQTATIVLKDKGSEKQDEFDELEEIYNSALEALESDQEQALLLFQGSIHEADRLMRKIDDPEAALVAPTKFYYIYGMSLFHLSQLSEPENLIEYLELAKEKLLDAKTSAESESSMHIEKPQTAFDSPFQIYFALSKVALSL
;
A
#
# COMPACT_ATOMS: atom_id res chain seq x y z
N MET A 1 -14.05 -43.13 -40.29
CA MET A 1 -13.69 -41.71 -40.12
C MET A 1 -14.88 -41.04 -39.45
N GLU A 2 -14.87 -40.38 -38.29
CA GLU A 2 -13.83 -39.97 -37.35
C GLU A 2 -14.52 -39.52 -36.04
N ASN A 3 -13.89 -39.85 -34.91
CA ASN A 3 -13.94 -39.24 -33.56
C ASN A 3 -15.28 -38.87 -32.88
N SER A 4 -15.79 -39.83 -32.10
CA SER A 4 -16.46 -39.58 -30.82
C SER A 4 -15.44 -39.30 -29.69
N LYS A 5 -15.42 -38.11 -29.09
CA LYS A 5 -14.81 -37.91 -27.75
C LYS A 5 -15.71 -37.06 -26.85
N LYS A 6 -16.39 -37.78 -25.97
CA LYS A 6 -17.23 -37.30 -24.88
C LYS A 6 -16.36 -36.53 -23.88
N ARG A 7 -16.93 -35.43 -23.36
CA ARG A 7 -16.38 -34.53 -22.33
C ARG A 7 -15.64 -35.30 -21.21
N PRO A 8 -14.50 -34.80 -20.71
CA PRO A 8 -13.78 -35.46 -19.63
C PRO A 8 -14.65 -35.53 -18.36
N LEU A 9 -14.96 -36.76 -17.95
CA LEU A 9 -15.41 -37.13 -16.62
C LEU A 9 -14.23 -37.01 -15.66
N GLY A 10 -14.39 -36.28 -14.56
CA GLY A 10 -13.54 -36.49 -13.39
C GLY A 10 -13.40 -35.29 -12.49
N LEU A 11 -14.26 -35.21 -11.47
CA LEU A 11 -13.94 -34.87 -10.06
C LEU A 11 -15.22 -34.99 -9.21
N LYS A 12 -15.86 -36.16 -9.30
CA LYS A 12 -16.86 -36.60 -8.31
C LYS A 12 -16.23 -37.75 -7.52
N LYS A 13 -15.55 -37.41 -6.41
CA LYS A 13 -15.03 -38.23 -5.31
C LYS A 13 -13.96 -37.33 -4.65
N ALA A 14 -14.24 -36.58 -3.60
CA ALA A 14 -14.34 -37.12 -2.26
C ALA A 14 -15.17 -36.20 -1.36
N SER A 15 -16.45 -36.53 -1.21
CA SER A 15 -17.18 -36.23 0.01
C SER A 15 -17.28 -37.53 0.80
N GLN A 16 -17.04 -37.43 2.11
CA GLN A 16 -17.30 -38.42 3.15
C GLN A 16 -16.22 -39.51 3.37
N LYS A 17 -15.32 -39.21 4.32
CA LYS A 17 -14.98 -40.19 5.36
C LYS A 17 -15.29 -39.58 6.72
N LYS A 18 -16.27 -40.20 7.38
CA LYS A 18 -16.85 -39.86 8.69
C LYS A 18 -15.88 -40.19 9.83
N LEU A 19 -15.69 -39.22 10.73
CA LEU A 19 -15.98 -39.24 12.18
C LEU A 19 -15.56 -40.41 13.09
N LYS A 20 -15.03 -39.98 14.26
CA LYS A 20 -14.84 -40.60 15.60
C LYS A 20 -13.46 -41.21 15.83
N GLN A 21 -12.65 -40.83 16.82
CA GLN A 21 -12.82 -40.61 18.29
C GLN A 21 -11.68 -39.66 18.76
N ASP A 22 -11.63 -38.99 19.91
CA ASP A 22 -12.52 -38.52 20.98
C ASP A 22 -11.60 -37.65 21.90
N VAL A 23 -12.16 -36.64 22.58
CA VAL A 23 -11.57 -35.90 23.73
C VAL A 23 -10.37 -34.97 23.49
N GLN A 24 -10.60 -33.65 23.36
CA GLN A 24 -10.43 -32.63 24.42
C GLN A 24 -10.60 -31.23 23.82
N ALA A 25 -11.27 -30.35 24.57
CA ALA A 25 -11.47 -28.95 24.22
C ALA A 25 -10.19 -28.15 24.45
N ASP A 26 -9.75 -27.38 23.45
CA ASP A 26 -8.87 -26.22 23.62
C ASP A 26 -9.09 -25.23 22.46
N PRO A 27 -9.25 -23.91 22.70
CA PRO A 27 -9.51 -22.93 21.66
C PRO A 27 -8.19 -22.30 21.20
N HIS A 28 -7.52 -22.91 20.23
CA HIS A 28 -6.48 -22.24 19.47
C HIS A 28 -6.63 -22.57 17.99
N VAL A 29 -7.20 -21.61 17.25
CA VAL A 29 -7.18 -21.62 15.79
C VAL A 29 -5.75 -21.29 15.37
N GLU A 30 -5.00 -22.31 15.00
CA GLU A 30 -3.76 -22.17 14.24
C GLU A 30 -4.14 -21.64 12.85
N HIS A 31 -3.78 -20.38 12.57
CA HIS A 31 -3.74 -19.89 11.20
C HIS A 31 -2.76 -20.76 10.40
N PRO A 32 -3.08 -21.12 9.14
CA PRO A 32 -2.12 -21.81 8.29
C PRO A 32 -0.94 -20.86 8.07
N ILE A 33 0.23 -21.21 8.62
CA ILE A 33 1.50 -20.56 8.32
C ILE A 33 1.78 -20.87 6.85
N VAL A 34 1.51 -19.90 5.98
CA VAL A 34 2.00 -19.91 4.60
C VAL A 34 3.49 -19.63 4.69
N ASN A 35 4.29 -20.55 4.16
CA ASN A 35 5.74 -20.48 4.20
C ASN A 35 6.20 -19.65 2.99
N ASP A 36 6.33 -18.33 3.17
CA ASP A 36 6.60 -17.34 2.12
C ASP A 36 8.06 -17.34 1.61
N HIS A 37 8.90 -18.29 2.03
CA HIS A 37 10.32 -18.35 1.66
C HIS A 37 10.60 -18.92 0.25
N VAL A 38 9.75 -18.70 -0.74
CA VAL A 38 9.96 -19.23 -2.11
C VAL A 38 9.98 -18.17 -3.21
N ASP A 39 9.72 -16.90 -2.91
CA ASP A 39 9.78 -15.85 -3.95
C ASP A 39 10.39 -14.55 -3.41
N GLU A 40 11.67 -14.30 -3.71
CA GLU A 40 12.40 -13.07 -3.35
C GLU A 40 11.77 -11.80 -3.96
N GLN A 41 10.77 -11.94 -4.84
CA GLN A 41 10.13 -10.84 -5.55
C GLN A 41 8.75 -10.45 -5.00
N THR A 42 8.20 -11.18 -4.03
CA THR A 42 6.84 -10.92 -3.54
C THR A 42 6.82 -10.75 -2.01
N ALA A 43 6.86 -9.50 -1.55
CA ALA A 43 6.61 -9.18 -0.15
C ALA A 43 5.08 -9.24 0.12
N THR A 44 4.65 -10.23 0.89
CA THR A 44 3.23 -10.35 1.31
C THR A 44 3.05 -9.70 2.68
N ILE A 45 2.29 -8.60 2.74
CA ILE A 45 1.93 -7.95 4.01
C ILE A 45 0.58 -8.52 4.47
N VAL A 46 0.54 -9.04 5.69
CA VAL A 46 -0.72 -9.43 6.34
C VAL A 46 -1.38 -8.17 6.90
N LEU A 47 -2.33 -7.60 6.16
CA LEU A 47 -3.18 -6.52 6.65
C LEU A 47 -3.99 -7.04 7.84
N LYS A 48 -3.95 -6.33 8.98
CA LYS A 48 -4.74 -6.70 10.15
C LYS A 48 -6.21 -6.44 9.83
N ASP A 49 -6.96 -7.50 9.62
CA ASP A 49 -8.39 -7.49 9.29
C ASP A 49 -9.19 -6.80 10.41
N LYS A 50 -9.37 -5.48 10.29
CA LYS A 50 -10.30 -4.69 11.08
C LYS A 50 -11.67 -4.73 10.38
N GLY A 51 -12.29 -5.91 10.41
CA GLY A 51 -13.74 -6.11 10.22
C GLY A 51 -14.39 -5.35 9.07
N SER A 52 -14.37 -5.93 7.87
CA SER A 52 -15.44 -5.91 6.85
C SER A 52 -16.34 -4.65 6.73
N GLU A 53 -15.77 -3.45 6.74
CA GLU A 53 -16.32 -2.25 6.13
C GLU A 53 -15.31 -1.85 5.05
N LYS A 54 -15.77 -1.47 3.85
CA LYS A 54 -14.91 -1.12 2.70
C LYS A 54 -13.71 -0.29 3.18
N GLN A 55 -12.52 -0.88 3.22
CA GLN A 55 -11.31 -0.12 3.55
C GLN A 55 -11.17 0.99 2.51
N ASP A 56 -10.94 2.21 2.99
CA ASP A 56 -10.62 3.34 2.13
C ASP A 56 -9.28 3.03 1.46
N GLU A 57 -9.21 3.09 0.14
CA GLU A 57 -7.98 2.77 -0.60
C GLU A 57 -6.82 3.72 -0.20
N PHE A 58 -7.13 4.91 0.33
CA PHE A 58 -6.13 5.81 0.91
C PHE A 58 -5.61 5.34 2.28
N ASP A 59 -6.42 4.62 3.07
CA ASP A 59 -5.99 4.00 4.32
C ASP A 59 -5.10 2.78 4.04
N GLU A 60 -5.41 2.00 3.01
CA GLU A 60 -4.54 0.90 2.56
C GLU A 60 -3.16 1.41 2.15
N LEU A 61 -3.10 2.50 1.37
CA LEU A 61 -1.83 3.15 1.00
C LEU A 61 -1.04 3.62 2.23
N GLU A 62 -1.73 4.19 3.22
CA GLU A 62 -1.13 4.64 4.48
C GLU A 62 -0.55 3.47 5.29
N GLU A 63 -1.25 2.33 5.35
CA GLU A 63 -0.76 1.11 6.01
C GLU A 63 0.52 0.57 5.34
N ILE A 64 0.58 0.55 4.00
CA ILE A 64 1.79 0.14 3.26
C ILE A 64 2.94 1.09 3.58
N TYR A 65 2.70 2.41 3.54
CA TYR A 65 3.73 3.41 3.84
C TYR A 65 4.25 3.34 5.27
N ASN A 66 3.38 3.18 6.26
CA ASN A 66 3.79 3.03 7.66
C ASN A 66 4.61 1.75 7.86
N SER A 67 4.23 0.65 7.20
CA SER A 67 5.02 -0.58 7.20
C SER A 67 6.41 -0.36 6.58
N ALA A 68 6.51 0.45 5.52
CA ALA A 68 7.79 0.82 4.90
C ALA A 68 8.68 1.62 5.87
N LEU A 69 8.10 2.55 6.64
CA LEU A 69 8.83 3.31 7.65
C LEU A 69 9.33 2.42 8.79
N GLU A 70 8.53 1.46 9.25
CA GLU A 70 8.95 0.48 10.27
C GLU A 70 10.09 -0.41 9.76
N ALA A 71 9.99 -0.86 8.50
CA ALA A 71 11.04 -1.64 7.85
C ALA A 71 12.33 -0.81 7.67
N LEU A 72 12.24 0.50 7.39
CA LEU A 72 13.40 1.36 7.17
C LEU A 72 14.41 1.35 8.33
N GLU A 73 13.94 1.14 9.56
CA GLU A 73 14.78 1.07 10.76
C GLU A 73 15.45 -0.29 10.97
N SER A 74 14.96 -1.36 10.34
CA SER A 74 15.32 -2.75 10.65
C SER A 74 15.81 -3.57 9.44
N ASP A 75 15.20 -3.37 8.27
CA ASP A 75 15.46 -4.09 7.01
C ASP A 75 15.28 -3.14 5.81
N GLN A 76 16.42 -2.69 5.25
CA GLN A 76 16.42 -1.75 4.12
C GLN A 76 15.93 -2.36 2.81
N GLU A 77 16.14 -3.67 2.58
CA GLU A 77 15.67 -4.33 1.36
C GLU A 77 14.15 -4.45 1.38
N GLN A 78 13.60 -4.84 2.55
CA GLN A 78 12.15 -4.84 2.75
C GLN A 78 11.57 -3.42 2.64
N ALA A 79 12.22 -2.42 3.23
CA ALA A 79 11.78 -1.03 3.12
C ALA A 79 11.73 -0.56 1.66
N LEU A 80 12.75 -0.89 0.86
CA LEU A 80 12.82 -0.56 -0.56
C LEU A 80 11.64 -1.18 -1.32
N LEU A 81 11.34 -2.46 -1.11
CA LEU A 81 10.19 -3.14 -1.73
C LEU A 81 8.85 -2.49 -1.32
N LEU A 82 8.72 -2.12 -0.05
CA LEU A 82 7.50 -1.49 0.46
C LEU A 82 7.29 -0.08 -0.10
N PHE A 83 8.34 0.74 -0.21
CA PHE A 83 8.23 2.06 -0.86
C PHE A 83 7.91 1.95 -2.35
N GLN A 84 8.44 0.95 -3.06
CA GLN A 84 8.03 0.66 -4.43
C GLN A 84 6.54 0.28 -4.49
N GLY A 85 6.07 -0.54 -3.56
CA GLY A 85 4.66 -0.87 -3.40
C GLY A 85 3.77 0.35 -3.18
N SER A 86 4.17 1.25 -2.27
CA SER A 86 3.46 2.51 -2.02
C SER A 86 3.37 3.39 -3.26
N ILE A 87 4.45 3.49 -4.05
CA ILE A 87 4.47 4.27 -5.30
C ILE A 87 3.52 3.65 -6.33
N HIS A 88 3.56 2.33 -6.52
CA HIS A 88 2.67 1.66 -7.48
C HIS A 88 1.20 1.81 -7.11
N GLU A 89 0.86 1.72 -5.81
CA GLU A 89 -0.51 1.93 -5.35
C GLU A 89 -0.93 3.40 -5.50
N ALA A 90 -0.02 4.34 -5.23
CA ALA A 90 -0.27 5.75 -5.49
C ALA A 90 -0.51 6.04 -6.99
N ASP A 91 0.24 5.41 -7.90
CA ASP A 91 0.03 5.52 -9.35
C ASP A 91 -1.30 4.90 -9.81
N ARG A 92 -1.73 3.80 -9.16
CA ARG A 92 -3.06 3.21 -9.38
C ARG A 92 -4.17 4.17 -8.94
N LEU A 93 -4.02 4.80 -7.78
CA LEU A 93 -4.97 5.78 -7.26
C LEU A 93 -4.99 7.07 -8.09
N MET A 94 -3.83 7.59 -8.51
CA MET A 94 -3.74 8.75 -9.40
C MET A 94 -4.57 8.56 -10.66
N ARG A 95 -4.50 7.39 -11.29
CA ARG A 95 -5.30 7.09 -12.49
C ARG A 95 -6.81 7.14 -12.24
N LYS A 96 -7.26 6.87 -11.01
CA LYS A 96 -8.66 7.02 -10.61
C LYS A 96 -9.01 8.46 -10.27
N ILE A 97 -8.10 9.21 -9.65
CA ILE A 97 -8.28 10.62 -9.34
C ILE A 97 -8.37 11.44 -10.63
N ASP A 98 -7.54 11.11 -11.63
CA ASP A 98 -7.51 11.77 -12.94
C ASP A 98 -8.66 11.32 -13.85
N ASP A 99 -9.39 10.26 -13.50
CA ASP A 99 -10.56 9.82 -14.24
C ASP A 99 -11.72 10.81 -14.01
N PRO A 100 -12.16 11.56 -15.04
CA PRO A 100 -13.24 12.54 -14.90
C PRO A 100 -14.56 11.91 -14.44
N GLU A 101 -14.76 10.61 -14.63
CA GLU A 101 -15.98 9.89 -14.25
C GLU A 101 -15.95 9.39 -12.80
N ALA A 102 -14.78 9.26 -12.16
CA ALA A 102 -14.64 8.60 -10.86
C ALA A 102 -15.02 9.47 -9.66
N ALA A 103 -15.17 10.79 -9.83
CA ALA A 103 -15.48 11.77 -8.78
C ALA A 103 -14.66 11.61 -7.48
N LEU A 104 -13.45 11.05 -7.59
CA LEU A 104 -12.57 10.77 -6.46
C LEU A 104 -11.67 11.99 -6.20
N VAL A 105 -11.78 12.56 -5.01
CA VAL A 105 -10.92 13.68 -4.58
C VAL A 105 -9.84 13.11 -3.67
N ALA A 106 -8.58 13.34 -4.05
CA ALA A 106 -7.44 12.88 -3.28
C ALA A 106 -7.25 13.73 -2.01
N PRO A 107 -7.13 13.12 -0.83
CA PRO A 107 -6.85 13.85 0.40
C PRO A 107 -5.39 14.32 0.44
N THR A 108 -5.10 15.34 1.27
CA THR A 108 -3.72 15.84 1.50
C THR A 108 -2.73 14.71 1.82
N LYS A 109 -3.12 13.79 2.71
CA LYS A 109 -2.28 12.64 3.10
C LYS A 109 -1.80 11.79 1.92
N PHE A 110 -2.61 11.65 0.87
CA PHE A 110 -2.25 10.85 -0.30
C PHE A 110 -1.02 11.43 -1.00
N TYR A 111 -1.06 12.72 -1.31
CA TYR A 111 0.05 13.41 -1.97
C TYR A 111 1.31 13.44 -1.10
N TYR A 112 1.15 13.58 0.21
CA TYR A 112 2.26 13.51 1.15
C TYR A 112 2.93 12.14 1.13
N ILE A 113 2.15 11.07 1.28
CA ILE A 113 2.67 9.68 1.28
C ILE A 113 3.36 9.37 -0.04
N TYR A 114 2.76 9.77 -1.16
CA TYR A 114 3.34 9.55 -2.49
C TYR A 114 4.68 10.27 -2.63
N GLY A 115 4.74 11.57 -2.31
CA GLY A 115 5.98 12.34 -2.37
C GLY A 115 7.07 11.84 -1.43
N MET A 116 6.72 11.45 -0.20
CA MET A 116 7.69 10.90 0.75
C MET A 116 8.18 9.51 0.37
N SER A 117 7.34 8.67 -0.23
CA SER A 117 7.75 7.35 -0.72
C SER A 117 8.80 7.47 -1.83
N LEU A 118 8.60 8.40 -2.77
CA LEU A 118 9.56 8.74 -3.82
C LEU A 118 10.89 9.23 -3.24
N PHE A 119 10.83 10.14 -2.26
CA PHE A 119 12.01 10.63 -1.57
C PHE A 119 12.77 9.50 -0.87
N HIS A 120 12.09 8.66 -0.09
CA HIS A 120 12.74 7.54 0.62
C HIS A 120 13.36 6.53 -0.34
N LEU A 121 12.68 6.21 -1.45
CA LEU A 121 13.22 5.35 -2.49
C LEU A 121 14.50 5.93 -3.10
N SER A 122 14.54 7.26 -3.30
CA SER A 122 15.72 7.99 -3.77
C SER A 122 16.91 7.89 -2.81
N GLN A 123 16.68 7.67 -1.50
CA GLN A 123 17.74 7.54 -0.49
C GLN A 123 18.22 6.10 -0.33
N LEU A 124 17.36 5.12 -0.63
CA LEU A 124 17.63 3.69 -0.44
C LEU A 124 18.19 3.00 -1.68
N SER A 125 17.84 3.50 -2.86
CA SER A 125 18.36 3.00 -4.13
C SER A 125 19.61 3.80 -4.52
N GLU A 126 20.55 3.19 -5.24
CA GLU A 126 21.57 3.89 -6.03
C GLU A 126 20.97 4.17 -7.42
N PRO A 127 20.25 5.28 -7.66
CA PRO A 127 19.39 5.36 -8.81
C PRO A 127 20.13 6.12 -9.92
N GLU A 128 20.25 5.48 -11.09
CA GLU A 128 20.50 6.19 -12.36
C GLU A 128 19.49 7.35 -12.56
N ASN A 129 18.32 7.25 -11.92
CA ASN A 129 17.19 8.18 -12.00
C ASN A 129 16.96 8.98 -10.68
N LEU A 130 18.00 9.20 -9.85
CA LEU A 130 17.87 9.89 -8.56
C LEU A 130 17.13 11.22 -8.67
N ILE A 131 17.54 12.01 -9.66
CA ILE A 131 17.02 13.36 -9.89
C ILE A 131 15.54 13.28 -10.26
N GLU A 132 15.13 12.33 -11.11
CA GLU A 132 13.73 12.17 -11.51
C GLU A 132 12.83 11.86 -10.31
N TYR A 133 13.28 10.98 -9.40
CA TYR A 133 12.54 10.69 -8.18
C TYR A 133 12.41 11.90 -7.26
N LEU A 134 13.48 12.68 -7.10
CA LEU A 134 13.46 13.88 -6.26
C LEU A 134 12.59 15.00 -6.84
N GLU A 135 12.63 15.19 -8.16
CA GLU A 135 11.76 16.16 -8.85
C GLU A 135 10.29 15.77 -8.73
N LEU A 136 9.96 14.50 -8.94
CA LEU A 136 8.59 14.01 -8.77
C LEU A 136 8.14 14.07 -7.31
N ALA A 137 9.01 13.73 -6.36
CA ALA A 137 8.74 13.86 -4.92
C ALA A 137 8.37 15.31 -4.55
N LYS A 138 9.13 16.28 -5.08
CA LYS A 138 8.87 17.70 -4.89
C LYS A 138 7.51 18.10 -5.46
N GLU A 139 7.18 17.66 -6.67
CA GLU A 139 5.88 17.93 -7.31
C GLU A 139 4.73 17.44 -6.41
N LYS A 140 4.78 16.18 -5.96
CA LYS A 140 3.71 15.61 -5.14
C LYS A 140 3.60 16.26 -3.76
N LEU A 141 4.71 16.68 -3.17
CA LEU A 141 4.66 17.45 -1.91
C LEU A 141 4.10 18.87 -2.10
N LEU A 142 4.26 19.48 -3.28
CA LEU A 142 3.60 20.74 -3.62
C LEU A 142 2.09 20.54 -3.85
N ASP A 143 1.68 19.41 -4.43
CA ASP A 143 0.27 19.03 -4.52
C ASP A 143 -0.32 18.84 -3.11
N ALA A 144 0.40 18.18 -2.20
CA ALA A 144 -0.01 18.03 -0.80
C ALA A 144 -0.22 19.38 -0.12
N LYS A 145 0.72 20.32 -0.32
CA LYS A 145 0.59 21.68 0.19
C LYS A 145 -0.67 22.38 -0.34
N THR A 146 -0.91 22.29 -1.64
CA THR A 146 -2.07 22.93 -2.30
C THR A 146 -3.38 22.32 -1.81
N SER A 147 -3.41 21.00 -1.63
CA SER A 147 -4.55 20.28 -1.06
C SER A 147 -4.82 20.72 0.38
N ALA A 148 -3.79 20.84 1.22
CA ALA A 148 -3.93 21.25 2.62
C ALA A 148 -4.47 22.69 2.76
N GLU A 149 -4.02 23.60 1.89
CA GLU A 149 -4.53 24.98 1.81
C GLU A 149 -6.02 25.01 1.41
N SER A 150 -6.40 24.16 0.46
CA SER A 150 -7.79 23.99 0.03
C SER A 150 -8.69 23.42 1.13
N GLU A 151 -8.24 22.37 1.82
CA GLU A 151 -8.97 21.73 2.93
C GLU A 151 -9.18 22.70 4.10
N SER A 152 -8.15 23.49 4.45
CA SER A 152 -8.23 24.53 5.49
C SER A 152 -9.26 25.62 5.15
N SER A 153 -9.32 26.04 3.88
CA SER A 153 -10.25 27.07 3.42
C SER A 153 -11.73 26.63 3.45
N MET A 154 -12.00 25.32 3.40
CA MET A 154 -13.36 24.76 3.37
C MET A 154 -13.97 24.50 4.75
N HIS A 155 -13.29 24.83 5.86
CA HIS A 155 -13.78 24.64 7.24
C HIS A 155 -14.27 23.20 7.52
N ILE A 156 -13.63 22.21 6.90
CA ILE A 156 -13.86 20.82 7.23
C ILE A 156 -13.06 20.54 8.51
N GLU A 157 -13.70 20.60 9.67
CA GLU A 157 -13.08 20.19 10.95
C GLU A 157 -12.84 18.67 10.93
N LYS A 158 -11.69 18.26 10.37
CA LYS A 158 -11.13 16.93 10.60
C LYS A 158 -10.08 17.01 11.71
N PRO A 159 -9.93 15.94 12.51
CA PRO A 159 -8.77 15.85 13.40
C PRO A 159 -7.50 15.96 12.55
N GLN A 160 -6.65 16.95 12.85
CA GLN A 160 -5.35 17.09 12.17
C GLN A 160 -4.57 15.79 12.32
N THR A 161 -4.30 15.12 11.21
CA THR A 161 -3.38 14.00 11.18
C THR A 161 -1.95 14.52 11.06
N ALA A 162 -0.95 13.68 11.31
CA ALA A 162 0.45 14.06 11.13
C ALA A 162 0.73 14.52 9.68
N PHE A 163 0.02 13.97 8.70
CA PHE A 163 0.22 14.22 7.28
C PHE A 163 -0.33 15.56 6.80
N ASP A 164 -1.38 16.06 7.45
CA ASP A 164 -2.05 17.31 7.06
C ASP A 164 -1.43 18.54 7.76
N SER A 165 -0.39 18.33 8.57
CA SER A 165 0.32 19.41 9.25
C SER A 165 1.16 20.21 8.24
N PRO A 166 0.93 21.54 8.11
CA PRO A 166 1.75 22.37 7.23
C PRO A 166 3.24 22.24 7.55
N PHE A 167 3.59 22.13 8.85
CA PHE A 167 4.96 21.94 9.28
C PHE A 167 5.60 20.68 8.68
N GLN A 168 4.88 19.56 8.66
CA GLN A 168 5.38 18.31 8.12
C GLN A 168 5.57 18.39 6.60
N ILE A 169 4.65 19.04 5.89
CA ILE A 169 4.76 19.26 4.44
C ILE A 169 5.97 20.16 4.11
N TYR A 170 6.15 21.28 4.83
CA TYR A 170 7.33 22.16 4.63
C TYR A 170 8.63 21.46 4.99
N PHE A 171 8.64 20.66 6.05
CA PHE A 171 9.81 19.88 6.45
C PHE A 171 10.18 18.84 5.39
N ALA A 172 9.20 18.13 4.84
CA ALA A 172 9.38 17.21 3.73
C ALA A 172 9.92 17.91 2.47
N LEU A 173 9.32 19.03 2.07
CA LEU A 173 9.81 19.84 0.94
C LEU A 173 11.25 20.31 1.15
N SER A 174 11.60 20.68 2.38
CA SER A 174 12.97 21.10 2.73
C SER A 174 13.97 19.95 2.60
N LYS A 175 13.59 18.72 3.00
CA LYS A 175 14.42 17.53 2.80
C LYS A 175 14.71 17.29 1.32
N VAL A 176 13.65 17.26 0.49
CA VAL A 176 13.80 17.05 -0.95
C VAL A 176 14.67 18.13 -1.59
N ALA A 177 14.46 19.40 -1.21
CA ALA A 177 15.24 20.52 -1.74
C ALA A 177 16.72 20.50 -1.35
N LEU A 178 17.08 19.90 -0.21
CA LEU A 178 18.47 19.72 0.21
C LEU A 178 19.15 18.52 -0.45
N SER A 179 18.36 17.61 -1.04
CA SER A 179 18.85 16.41 -1.73
C SER A 179 18.97 16.59 -3.26
N LEU A 180 18.40 17.66 -3.81
CA LEU A 180 18.59 18.12 -5.20
C LEU A 180 19.88 18.94 -5.35
#